data_AF-A0A259EL48-F1
#
_entry.id   AF-A0A259EL48-F1
#
_cell.length_a   1.000
_cell.length_b   1.000
_cell.length_c   1.000
_cell.angle_alpha   90.00
_cell.angle_beta   90.00
_cell.angle_gamma   90.00
#
_symmetry.space_group_name_H-M   'P 1'
#
loop_
_entity.id
_entity.type
_entity.pdbx_description
1 polymer ?
#
loop_
_entity_poly.entity_id
_entity_poly.type
_entity_poly.pdbx_seq_one_letter_code
_entity_poly.pdbx_strand_id
1 'polypeptide(L)'
;MTNRTTVSFRVKDKGGPSGGHSLSKSVPAFDWEGFKRTPNAEEFVKKAYFAAVKKIMREVEESKNGTVESDLDSVEAVIARALSFTKDDIRDWIKTRDWSKASQVRDISKVLPEIEKHLPDLATRRNPFSTEVSAKIADKIIAAVADDPDPIAEFLFTALTTQRSQDPELLPL
;
A
#
# COMPACT_ATOMS: atom_id res chain seq x y z
N MET A 1 -12.62 -28.26 12.33
CA MET A 1 -11.92 -28.26 11.02
C MET A 1 -11.19 -26.93 10.92
N THR A 2 -9.86 -26.93 10.82
CA THR A 2 -9.08 -25.69 10.75
C THR A 2 -9.25 -25.10 9.35
N ASN A 3 -9.91 -23.94 9.25
CA ASN A 3 -10.11 -23.28 7.96
C ASN A 3 -8.74 -22.98 7.35
N ARG A 4 -8.49 -23.41 6.11
CA ARG A 4 -7.21 -23.23 5.42
C ARG A 4 -7.41 -22.32 4.22
N THR A 5 -6.44 -21.46 3.96
CA THR A 5 -6.39 -20.62 2.76
C THR A 5 -5.15 -20.97 1.95
N THR A 6 -5.23 -20.82 0.63
CA THR A 6 -4.08 -21.02 -0.25
C THR A 6 -3.48 -19.65 -0.52
N VAL A 7 -2.23 -19.47 -0.08
CA VAL A 7 -1.46 -18.25 -0.38
C VAL A 7 -0.51 -18.58 -1.51
N SER A 8 -0.55 -17.78 -2.57
CA SER A 8 0.36 -17.90 -3.72
C SER A 8 1.05 -16.58 -4.01
N PHE A 9 2.36 -16.63 -4.29
CA PHE A 9 3.14 -15.48 -4.70
C PHE A 9 4.26 -15.90 -5.66
N ARG A 10 4.71 -14.97 -6.51
CA ARG A 10 5.86 -15.20 -7.39
C ARG A 10 7.15 -14.78 -6.70
N VAL A 11 8.12 -15.69 -6.64
CA VAL A 11 9.46 -15.38 -6.13
C VAL A 11 10.20 -14.57 -7.19
N LYS A 12 10.78 -13.43 -6.80
CA LYS A 12 11.57 -12.59 -7.72
C LYS A 12 12.75 -13.39 -8.31
N ASP A 13 13.10 -13.14 -9.57
CA ASP A 13 14.15 -13.86 -10.30
C ASP A 13 15.53 -13.87 -9.59
N LYS A 14 15.78 -12.89 -8.71
CA LYS A 14 17.02 -12.81 -7.91
C LYS A 14 16.99 -13.62 -6.60
N GLY A 15 15.93 -14.39 -6.33
CA GLY A 15 15.70 -15.11 -5.09
C GLY A 15 16.08 -16.59 -5.15
N GLY A 16 17.38 -16.90 -5.15
CA GLY A 16 17.86 -18.29 -5.02
C GLY A 16 17.30 -19.27 -6.07
N PRO A 17 17.34 -20.59 -5.81
CA PRO A 17 16.89 -21.62 -6.76
C PRO A 17 15.42 -21.53 -7.17
N SER A 18 14.61 -20.81 -6.39
CA SER A 18 13.18 -20.62 -6.65
C SER A 18 12.88 -19.31 -7.39
N GLY A 19 13.88 -18.53 -7.79
CA GLY A 19 13.71 -17.29 -8.54
C GLY A 19 12.86 -17.49 -9.80
N GLY A 20 11.86 -16.64 -9.98
CA GLY A 20 10.97 -16.65 -11.14
C GLY A 20 9.78 -17.61 -11.03
N HIS A 21 9.78 -18.53 -10.07
CA HIS A 21 8.70 -19.48 -9.85
C HIS A 21 7.57 -18.90 -8.97
N SER A 22 6.34 -19.29 -9.28
CA SER A 22 5.20 -19.09 -8.38
C SER A 22 5.18 -20.19 -7.33
N LEU A 23 5.23 -19.80 -6.06
CA LEU A 23 5.07 -20.69 -4.93
C LEU A 23 3.64 -20.57 -4.40
N SER A 24 3.03 -21.71 -4.10
CA SER A 24 1.70 -21.76 -3.50
C SER A 24 1.70 -22.74 -2.33
N LYS A 25 1.12 -22.34 -1.21
CA LYS A 25 1.02 -23.20 -0.03
C LYS A 25 -0.32 -23.01 0.67
N SER A 26 -0.93 -24.12 1.01
CA SER A 26 -2.09 -24.13 1.91
C SER A 26 -1.58 -23.83 3.33
N VAL A 27 -2.10 -22.78 3.96
CA VAL A 27 -1.78 -22.32 5.31
C VAL A 27 -3.08 -22.17 6.12
N PRO A 28 -3.02 -22.15 7.46
CA PRO A 28 -4.19 -21.77 8.25
C PRO A 28 -4.70 -20.40 7.81
N ALA A 29 -6.02 -20.27 7.65
CA ALA A 29 -6.62 -18.96 7.49
C ALA A 29 -6.34 -18.12 8.74
N PHE A 30 -6.03 -16.84 8.54
CA PHE A 30 -5.81 -15.94 9.66
C PHE A 30 -7.13 -15.71 10.40
N ASP A 31 -7.16 -16.07 11.68
CA ASP A 31 -8.30 -15.85 12.58
C ASP A 31 -7.94 -14.74 13.57
N TRP A 32 -8.42 -13.53 13.28
CA TRP A 32 -8.15 -12.35 14.10
C TRP A 32 -8.69 -12.48 15.53
N GLU A 33 -9.92 -12.99 15.68
CA GLU A 33 -10.56 -13.15 16.99
C GLU A 33 -9.90 -14.28 17.80
N GLY A 34 -9.45 -15.34 17.15
CA GLY A 34 -8.60 -16.36 17.75
C GLY A 34 -7.25 -15.81 18.19
N PHE A 35 -6.58 -15.03 17.32
CA PHE A 35 -5.26 -14.46 17.60
C PHE A 35 -5.28 -13.51 18.80
N LYS A 36 -6.25 -12.59 18.89
CA LYS A 36 -6.39 -11.64 20.02
C LYS A 36 -6.53 -12.31 21.38
N ARG A 37 -7.07 -13.53 21.42
CA ARG A 37 -7.26 -14.31 22.66
C ARG A 37 -5.99 -15.04 23.11
N THR A 38 -4.92 -15.01 22.32
CA THR A 38 -3.66 -15.64 22.73
C THR A 38 -2.96 -14.81 23.82
N PRO A 39 -2.31 -15.44 24.82
CA PRO A 39 -1.75 -14.74 25.99
C PRO A 39 -0.72 -13.63 25.70
N ASN A 40 -0.16 -13.57 24.49
CA ASN A 40 0.87 -12.60 24.09
C ASN A 40 0.51 -11.84 22.80
N ALA A 41 -0.76 -11.83 22.38
CA ALA A 41 -1.19 -11.19 21.14
C ALA A 41 -0.77 -9.72 21.09
N GLU A 42 -1.02 -8.98 22.18
CA GLU A 42 -0.70 -7.57 22.30
C GLU A 42 0.81 -7.30 22.20
N GLU A 43 1.61 -8.05 22.95
CA GLU A 43 3.08 -7.89 22.94
C GLU A 43 3.67 -8.25 21.57
N PHE A 44 3.11 -9.26 20.91
CA PHE A 44 3.50 -9.62 19.54
C PHE A 44 3.25 -8.46 18.57
N VAL A 45 2.05 -7.86 18.60
CA VAL A 45 1.69 -6.73 17.73
C VAL A 45 2.55 -5.51 18.04
N LYS A 46 2.76 -5.16 19.33
CA LYS A 46 3.65 -4.06 19.73
C LYS A 46 5.06 -4.25 19.20
N LYS A 47 5.62 -5.45 19.33
CA LYS A 47 6.97 -5.77 18.85
C LYS A 47 7.07 -5.64 17.32
N ALA A 48 6.06 -6.11 16.59
CA ALA A 48 6.00 -5.97 15.13
C ALA A 48 5.90 -4.50 14.71
N TYR A 49 5.03 -3.73 15.37
CA TYR A 49 4.89 -2.29 15.15
C TYR A 49 6.20 -1.54 15.39
N PHE A 50 6.86 -1.74 16.53
CA PHE A 50 8.13 -1.06 16.82
C PHE A 50 9.27 -1.49 15.89
N ALA A 51 9.26 -2.73 15.39
CA ALA A 51 10.20 -3.15 14.35
C ALA A 51 9.97 -2.36 13.04
N ALA A 52 8.72 -2.14 12.65
CA ALA A 52 8.38 -1.29 11.51
C ALA A 52 8.81 0.16 11.73
N VAL A 53 8.48 0.76 12.88
CA VAL A 53 8.91 2.13 13.24
C VAL A 53 10.44 2.28 13.14
N LYS A 54 11.20 1.37 13.76
CA LYS A 54 12.68 1.41 13.70
C LYS A 54 13.21 1.33 12.28
N LYS A 55 12.60 0.50 11.43
CA LYS A 55 12.95 0.41 10.01
C LYS A 55 12.70 1.75 9.30
N ILE A 56 11.53 2.35 9.51
CA ILE A 56 11.14 3.62 8.89
C ILE A 56 12.08 4.75 9.33
N MET A 57 12.34 4.89 10.64
CA MET A 57 13.30 5.87 11.17
C MET A 57 14.66 5.76 10.48
N ARG A 58 15.18 4.54 10.34
CA ARG A 58 16.44 4.30 9.65
C ARG A 58 16.38 4.70 8.17
N GLU A 59 15.29 4.41 7.48
CA GLU A 59 15.11 4.79 6.07
C GLU A 59 15.01 6.31 5.89
N VAL A 60 14.42 7.03 6.85
CA VAL A 60 14.42 8.51 6.91
C VAL A 60 15.85 9.04 7.07
N GLU A 61 16.60 8.57 8.07
CA GLU A 61 17.98 8.99 8.29
C GLU A 61 18.89 8.70 7.09
N GLU A 62 18.71 7.54 6.45
CA GLU A 62 19.49 7.14 5.28
C GLU A 62 18.98 7.74 3.95
N SER A 63 17.87 8.49 3.96
CA SER A 63 17.21 9.03 2.76
C SER A 63 16.93 7.97 1.68
N LYS A 64 16.39 6.81 2.09
CA LYS A 64 16.12 5.66 1.19
C LYS A 64 14.64 5.41 0.97
N ASN A 65 14.34 4.75 -0.14
CA ASN A 65 13.01 4.23 -0.47
C ASN A 65 11.89 5.29 -0.46
N GLY A 66 12.25 6.57 -0.66
CA GLY A 66 11.30 7.69 -0.64
C GLY A 66 10.60 7.88 0.71
N THR A 67 11.25 7.50 1.81
CA THR A 67 10.70 7.58 3.18
C THR A 67 10.88 8.99 3.75
N VAL A 68 9.86 9.49 4.45
CA VAL A 68 9.86 10.85 5.04
C VAL A 68 9.43 10.80 6.50
N GLU A 69 9.73 11.85 7.27
CA GLU A 69 9.35 11.92 8.69
C GLU A 69 7.84 11.77 8.91
N SER A 70 7.01 12.30 8.01
CA SER A 70 5.55 12.20 8.11
C SER A 70 5.01 10.77 8.00
N ASP A 71 5.82 9.80 7.55
CA ASP A 71 5.48 8.37 7.60
C ASP A 71 5.41 7.84 9.06
N LEU A 72 5.86 8.63 10.04
CA LEU A 72 5.85 8.31 11.48
C LEU A 72 4.74 9.04 12.26
N ASP A 73 3.93 9.88 11.60
CA ASP A 73 2.97 10.77 12.28
C ASP A 73 1.75 10.04 12.87
N SER A 74 1.43 8.83 12.37
CA SER A 74 0.27 8.05 12.82
C SER A 74 0.53 6.54 12.73
N VAL A 75 -0.28 5.76 13.46
CA VAL A 75 -0.22 4.29 13.44
C VAL A 75 -0.58 3.77 12.05
N GLU A 76 -1.57 4.37 11.41
CA GLU A 76 -2.04 4.07 10.07
C GLU A 76 -0.92 4.31 9.04
N ALA A 77 -0.21 5.44 9.12
CA ALA A 77 0.92 5.72 8.26
C ALA A 77 2.04 4.68 8.43
N VAL A 78 2.36 4.31 9.68
CA VAL A 78 3.37 3.28 9.96
C VAL A 78 2.96 1.91 9.41
N ILE A 79 1.70 1.51 9.60
CA ILE A 79 1.18 0.23 9.10
C ILE A 79 1.16 0.23 7.57
N ALA A 80 0.60 1.26 6.94
CA ALA A 80 0.62 1.42 5.49
C ALA A 80 2.05 1.42 4.95
N ARG A 81 3.02 1.99 5.68
CA ARG A 81 4.45 1.99 5.37
C ARG A 81 5.11 0.62 5.51
N ALA A 82 4.64 -0.19 6.46
CA ALA A 82 5.09 -1.56 6.69
C ALA A 82 4.60 -2.52 5.61
N LEU A 83 3.43 -2.26 5.02
CA LEU A 83 2.97 -2.93 3.81
C LEU A 83 3.89 -2.57 2.62
N SER A 84 3.93 -3.40 1.59
CA SER A 84 4.74 -3.13 0.39
C SER A 84 4.08 -3.78 -0.80
N PHE A 85 3.68 -2.95 -1.76
CA PHE A 85 3.07 -3.39 -3.00
C PHE A 85 3.96 -3.02 -4.17
N THR A 86 4.09 -3.93 -5.11
CA THR A 86 4.78 -3.67 -6.37
C THR A 86 3.88 -2.89 -7.31
N LYS A 87 4.49 -2.26 -8.31
CA LYS A 87 3.74 -1.66 -9.43
C LYS A 87 2.75 -2.64 -10.06
N ASP A 88 3.12 -3.92 -10.16
CA ASP A 88 2.26 -4.94 -10.76
C ASP A 88 1.07 -5.27 -9.84
N ASP A 89 1.28 -5.35 -8.53
CA ASP A 89 0.19 -5.53 -7.55
C ASP A 89 -0.82 -4.38 -7.65
N ILE A 90 -0.33 -3.14 -7.71
CA ILE A 90 -1.19 -1.96 -7.84
C ILE A 90 -1.91 -1.94 -9.20
N ARG A 91 -1.23 -2.33 -10.28
CA ARG A 91 -1.84 -2.42 -11.61
C ARG A 91 -2.95 -3.47 -11.65
N ASP A 92 -2.72 -4.64 -11.06
CA ASP A 92 -3.72 -5.72 -11.02
C ASP A 92 -4.90 -5.32 -10.15
N TRP A 93 -4.66 -4.59 -9.06
CA TRP A 93 -5.72 -3.96 -8.29
C TRP A 93 -6.54 -3.00 -9.15
N ILE A 94 -5.93 -2.08 -9.89
CA ILE A 94 -6.62 -1.13 -10.78
C ILE A 94 -7.52 -1.86 -11.79
N LYS A 95 -7.02 -2.96 -12.39
CA LYS A 95 -7.78 -3.72 -13.40
C LYS A 95 -9.00 -4.45 -12.85
N THR A 96 -9.00 -4.77 -11.56
CA THR A 96 -10.05 -5.57 -10.91
C THR A 96 -11.13 -4.73 -10.23
N ARG A 97 -10.93 -3.40 -10.12
CA ARG A 97 -11.91 -2.50 -9.50
C ARG A 97 -13.12 -2.21 -10.38
N ASP A 98 -14.27 -2.03 -9.72
CA ASP A 98 -15.47 -1.47 -10.32
C ASP A 98 -15.43 0.06 -10.31
N TRP A 99 -14.93 0.64 -11.40
CA TRP A 99 -14.77 2.08 -11.56
C TRP A 99 -16.08 2.86 -11.63
N SER A 100 -17.23 2.18 -11.82
CA SER A 100 -18.53 2.86 -11.84
C SER A 100 -18.88 3.48 -10.48
N LYS A 101 -18.31 2.95 -9.38
CA LYS A 101 -18.47 3.49 -8.02
C LYS A 101 -17.88 4.89 -7.85
N ALA A 102 -16.89 5.27 -8.66
CA ALA A 102 -16.29 6.61 -8.65
C ALA A 102 -16.91 7.57 -9.70
N SER A 103 -18.15 7.32 -10.10
CA SER A 103 -18.91 8.09 -11.11
C SER A 103 -19.07 9.59 -10.80
N GLN A 104 -18.83 10.02 -9.56
CA GLN A 104 -18.83 11.45 -9.20
C GLN A 104 -17.67 12.23 -9.84
N VAL A 105 -16.65 11.54 -10.37
CA VAL A 105 -15.52 12.16 -11.08
C VAL A 105 -15.77 12.13 -12.58
N ARG A 106 -16.13 13.28 -13.17
CA ARG A 106 -16.48 13.43 -14.60
C ARG A 106 -15.43 12.92 -15.60
N ASP A 107 -14.16 12.86 -15.21
CA ASP A 107 -13.04 12.52 -16.10
C ASP A 107 -12.23 11.30 -15.62
N ILE A 108 -12.86 10.34 -14.94
CA ILE A 108 -12.15 9.17 -14.42
C ILE A 108 -11.37 8.40 -15.51
N SER A 109 -11.88 8.38 -16.74
CA SER A 109 -11.23 7.77 -17.90
C SER A 109 -9.91 8.46 -18.31
N LYS A 110 -9.70 9.71 -17.92
CA LYS A 110 -8.42 10.43 -18.10
C LYS A 110 -7.51 10.31 -16.88
N VAL A 111 -8.08 10.16 -15.68
CA VAL A 111 -7.31 10.04 -14.44
C VAL A 111 -6.61 8.68 -14.33
N LEU A 112 -7.29 7.59 -14.72
CA LEU A 112 -6.71 6.25 -14.61
C LEU A 112 -5.41 6.06 -15.41
N PRO A 113 -5.32 6.47 -16.70
CA PRO A 113 -4.06 6.42 -17.43
C PRO A 113 -2.91 7.20 -16.78
N GLU A 114 -3.21 8.35 -16.16
CA GLU A 114 -2.19 9.15 -15.46
C GLU A 114 -1.72 8.45 -14.17
N ILE A 115 -2.64 7.84 -13.40
CA ILE A 115 -2.26 6.98 -12.26
C ILE A 115 -1.39 5.81 -12.73
N GLU A 116 -1.78 5.14 -13.83
CA GLU A 116 -1.05 4.00 -14.38
C GLU A 116 0.38 4.36 -14.85
N LYS A 117 0.54 5.53 -15.45
CA LYS A 117 1.82 6.10 -15.87
C LYS A 117 2.76 6.31 -14.67
N HIS A 118 2.20 6.76 -13.55
CA HIS A 118 2.91 7.09 -12.33
C HIS A 118 2.99 5.95 -11.30
N LEU A 119 2.56 4.74 -11.64
CA LEU A 119 2.70 3.58 -10.75
C LEU A 119 4.13 3.32 -10.23
N PRO A 120 5.22 3.52 -10.99
CA PRO A 120 6.57 3.39 -10.43
C PRO A 120 6.81 4.34 -9.25
N ASP A 121 6.35 5.58 -9.36
CA ASP A 121 6.45 6.59 -8.31
C ASP A 121 5.57 6.19 -7.13
N LEU A 122 4.30 5.87 -7.37
CA LEU A 122 3.35 5.46 -6.33
C LEU A 122 3.78 4.16 -5.60
N ALA A 123 4.36 3.19 -6.31
CA ALA A 123 4.90 1.97 -5.71
C ALA A 123 6.14 2.24 -4.84
N THR A 124 6.86 3.33 -5.11
CA THR A 124 7.93 3.87 -4.25
C THR A 124 7.42 4.97 -3.33
N ARG A 125 6.09 5.11 -3.21
CA ARG A 125 5.34 6.10 -2.43
C ARG A 125 5.59 7.55 -2.81
N ARG A 126 6.32 7.83 -3.88
CA ARG A 126 6.47 9.20 -4.38
C ARG A 126 5.15 9.62 -5.01
N ASN A 127 4.57 10.70 -4.48
CA ASN A 127 3.37 11.30 -5.03
C ASN A 127 3.77 12.31 -6.13
N PRO A 128 3.43 12.06 -7.40
CA PRO A 128 3.78 12.97 -8.50
C PRO A 128 2.71 14.05 -8.75
N PHE A 129 1.59 14.00 -8.04
CA PHE A 129 0.47 14.91 -8.26
C PHE A 129 0.51 16.08 -7.29
N SER A 130 -0.08 17.22 -7.67
CA SER A 130 -0.26 18.34 -6.75
C SER A 130 -1.18 17.96 -5.58
N THR A 131 -1.11 18.69 -4.47
CA THR A 131 -1.89 18.39 -3.25
C THR A 131 -3.39 18.29 -3.51
N GLU A 132 -3.96 19.24 -4.27
CA GLU A 132 -5.39 19.27 -4.59
C GLU A 132 -5.82 18.06 -5.42
N VAL A 133 -4.98 17.68 -6.39
CA VAL A 133 -5.21 16.54 -7.26
C VAL A 133 -5.14 15.24 -6.46
N SER A 134 -4.12 15.13 -5.62
CA SER A 134 -3.88 13.95 -4.78
C SER A 134 -5.04 13.69 -3.84
N ALA A 135 -5.51 14.74 -3.15
CA ALA A 135 -6.68 14.66 -2.28
C ALA A 135 -7.92 14.21 -3.07
N LYS A 136 -8.13 14.77 -4.27
CA LYS A 136 -9.25 14.36 -5.13
C LYS A 136 -9.15 12.88 -5.55
N ILE A 137 -7.97 12.39 -5.90
CA ILE A 137 -7.77 10.99 -6.27
C ILE A 137 -8.01 10.09 -5.05
N ALA A 138 -7.41 10.40 -3.92
CA ALA A 138 -7.55 9.63 -2.69
C ALA A 138 -9.02 9.55 -2.23
N ASP A 139 -9.67 10.70 -2.05
CA ASP A 139 -11.00 10.79 -1.41
C ASP A 139 -12.14 10.40 -2.35
N LYS A 140 -12.03 10.71 -3.64
CA LYS A 140 -13.17 10.52 -4.58
C LYS A 140 -13.03 9.33 -5.50
N ILE A 141 -11.81 8.80 -5.67
CA ILE A 141 -11.55 7.69 -6.57
C ILE A 141 -11.16 6.45 -5.77
N ILE A 142 -10.04 6.49 -5.06
CA ILE A 142 -9.52 5.32 -4.34
C ILE A 142 -10.49 4.88 -3.26
N ALA A 143 -10.93 5.80 -2.39
CA ALA A 143 -11.89 5.48 -1.32
C ALA A 143 -13.24 4.96 -1.86
N ALA A 144 -13.67 5.41 -3.06
CA ALA A 144 -14.95 5.00 -3.63
C ALA A 144 -14.93 3.56 -4.19
N VAL A 145 -13.77 3.05 -4.60
CA VAL A 145 -13.62 1.73 -5.24
C VAL A 145 -12.98 0.67 -4.33
N ALA A 146 -12.55 1.08 -3.13
CA ALA A 146 -11.98 0.20 -2.12
C ALA A 146 -13.01 -0.83 -1.63
N ASP A 147 -12.57 -2.07 -1.44
CA ASP A 147 -13.31 -3.06 -0.66
C ASP A 147 -12.98 -2.91 0.84
N ASP A 148 -13.72 -3.59 1.71
CA ASP A 148 -13.39 -3.68 3.14
C ASP A 148 -13.09 -5.14 3.53
N PRO A 149 -11.84 -5.49 3.89
CA PRO A 149 -10.62 -4.66 3.90
C PRO A 149 -9.90 -4.60 2.54
N ASP A 150 -9.23 -3.48 2.23
CA ASP A 150 -8.46 -3.29 0.98
C ASP A 150 -7.07 -2.64 1.23
N PRO A 151 -6.04 -3.47 1.50
CA PRO A 151 -4.70 -3.00 1.84
C PRO A 151 -4.00 -2.19 0.73
N ILE A 152 -4.34 -2.42 -0.55
CA ILE A 152 -3.75 -1.67 -1.67
C ILE A 152 -4.41 -0.29 -1.75
N ALA A 153 -5.72 -0.21 -1.55
CA ALA A 153 -6.42 1.08 -1.47
C ALA A 153 -5.90 1.92 -0.31
N GLU A 154 -5.73 1.34 0.88
CA GLU A 154 -5.14 2.00 2.06
C GLU A 154 -3.72 2.52 1.75
N PHE A 155 -2.87 1.69 1.14
CA PHE A 155 -1.53 2.10 0.74
C PHE A 155 -1.55 3.27 -0.25
N LEU A 156 -2.41 3.21 -1.27
CA LEU A 156 -2.52 4.27 -2.28
C LEU A 156 -3.05 5.57 -1.66
N PHE A 157 -4.04 5.45 -0.77
CA PHE A 157 -4.58 6.58 -0.03
C PHE A 157 -3.46 7.28 0.74
N THR A 158 -2.71 6.55 1.56
CA THR A 158 -1.58 7.12 2.32
C THR A 158 -0.52 7.71 1.38
N ALA A 159 -0.15 7.02 0.30
CA ALA A 159 0.86 7.52 -0.64
C ALA A 159 0.44 8.86 -1.28
N LEU A 160 -0.86 9.07 -1.49
CA LEU A 160 -1.40 10.30 -2.08
C LEU A 160 -1.63 11.41 -1.03
N THR A 161 -1.95 11.07 0.21
CA THR A 161 -2.31 12.08 1.23
C THR A 161 -1.15 12.49 2.15
N THR A 162 -0.11 11.66 2.29
CA THR A 162 1.05 12.01 3.11
C THR A 162 1.80 13.18 2.49
N GLN A 163 1.77 14.34 3.18
CA GLN A 163 2.48 15.53 2.75
C GLN A 163 3.99 15.29 2.84
N ARG A 164 4.67 15.54 1.72
CA ARG A 164 6.13 15.46 1.61
C ARG A 164 6.68 16.87 1.52
N SER A 165 7.61 17.22 2.40
CA SER A 165 8.30 18.50 2.39
C SER A 165 9.18 18.60 1.13
N GLN A 166 8.67 19.31 0.12
CA GLN A 166 9.31 19.80 -1.11
C GLN A 166 9.82 18.76 -2.13
N ASP A 167 9.13 18.68 -3.27
CA ASP A 167 9.73 18.36 -4.58
C ASP A 167 9.47 19.57 -5.51
N PRO A 168 10.45 20.13 -6.24
CA PRO A 168 10.32 21.44 -6.92
C PRO A 168 9.40 21.49 -8.14
N GLU A 169 8.87 20.37 -8.64
CA GLU A 169 8.00 20.35 -9.83
C GLU A 169 6.81 19.39 -9.61
N LEU A 170 5.72 19.93 -9.07
CA LEU A 170 4.43 19.25 -9.03
C LEU A 170 3.69 19.48 -10.35
N LEU A 171 3.12 18.43 -10.93
CA LEU A 171 2.35 18.54 -12.17
C LEU A 171 0.96 19.17 -11.89
N PRO A 172 0.54 20.20 -12.66
CA PRO A 172 -0.85 20.65 -12.67
C PRO A 172 -1.71 19.67 -13.49
N LEU A 173 -2.95 19.44 -13.06
CA LEU A 173 -3.98 18.75 -13.85
C LEU A 173 -4.73 19.71 -14.77
#